data_AF-A0A3N6NYC0-F1
#
_entry.id   AF-A0A3N6NYC0-F1
#
_cell.length_a   1.000
_cell.length_b   1.000
_cell.length_c   1.000
_cell.angle_alpha   90.00
_cell.angle_beta   90.00
_cell.angle_gamma   90.00
#
_symmetry.space_group_name_H-M   'P 1'
#
loop_
_entity.id
_entity.type
_entity.pdbx_description
1 polymer ?
#
loop_
_entity_poly.entity_id
_entity_poly.type
_entity_poly.pdbx_seq_one_letter_code
_entity_poly.pdbx_strand_id
1 'polypeptide(L)'
;MSQDSAYTDGDLRNTGMRLKHDREWDYELERIVDAIDDRDATTVGLQFPEGLKRRGPSVADDLRKLADDGVTFMLSGQPCYGACDLDTYLMKRTDVFVHFGHSPMKNTDKVIYVPLFSNVDVLPIMEEALETLEDPSETKDVGLVTTAQHMNRYDAMTEFLEERGYEVHSRRGDERLTHEGQVLGCNYASADVPADQVLYVGGGKFHPLGLAMEHPDKHVVIADPVNNVVTPADTDKFMKQRYGAVHRAMDAKKWGVIFCTKIGQGRWEQAQDIIADNDDAYLITMDEVTPDRLRNFDMDAFVNTGCPRITTDDGPQFHKPMLTPGEYEIAVGNEPLENLSFDTFHGTW
;
A
#
# COMPACT_ATOMS: atom_id res chain seq x y z
N MET A 1 18.99 -11.74 -32.34
CA MET A 1 17.61 -12.24 -32.53
C MET A 1 17.26 -12.95 -31.23
N SER A 2 16.26 -12.61 -30.42
CA SER A 2 15.31 -11.49 -30.38
C SER A 2 15.62 -10.60 -29.18
N GLN A 3 15.34 -9.29 -29.30
CA GLN A 3 15.04 -8.46 -28.15
C GLN A 3 13.55 -8.66 -27.88
N ASP A 4 13.22 -9.60 -27.00
CA ASP A 4 11.86 -9.69 -26.49
C ASP A 4 11.61 -8.43 -25.64
N SER A 5 10.56 -7.70 -26.00
CA SER A 5 10.24 -6.38 -25.49
C SER A 5 10.03 -6.37 -23.98
N ALA A 6 10.77 -5.50 -23.29
CA ALA A 6 10.70 -5.27 -21.84
C ALA A 6 9.45 -4.46 -21.40
N TYR A 7 8.31 -4.66 -22.05
CA TYR A 7 7.10 -3.88 -21.82
C TYR A 7 5.91 -4.81 -21.56
N THR A 8 5.14 -4.50 -20.51
CA THR A 8 3.93 -5.23 -20.11
C THR A 8 2.82 -5.02 -21.11
N ASP A 9 1.89 -5.97 -21.24
CA ASP A 9 0.77 -5.92 -22.19
C ASP A 9 -0.15 -4.68 -22.02
N GLY A 10 -0.10 -4.00 -20.87
CA GLY A 10 -0.80 -2.74 -20.60
C GLY A 10 0.06 -1.46 -20.75
N ASP A 11 1.26 -1.55 -21.35
CA ASP A 11 2.09 -0.35 -21.55
C ASP A 11 1.47 0.60 -22.57
N LEU A 12 0.86 1.67 -22.05
CA LEU A 12 0.19 2.75 -22.78
C LEU A 12 1.06 3.40 -23.88
N ARG A 13 2.39 3.22 -23.83
CA ARG A 13 3.30 3.70 -24.88
C ARG A 13 3.12 2.96 -26.21
N ASN A 14 2.59 1.74 -26.19
CA ASN A 14 2.35 0.92 -27.38
C ASN A 14 0.92 1.07 -27.94
N THR A 15 -0.03 1.58 -27.15
CA THR A 15 -1.45 1.69 -27.54
C THR A 15 -1.79 3.02 -28.20
N GLY A 16 -0.84 3.96 -28.28
CA GLY A 16 -1.09 5.33 -28.75
C GLY A 16 -1.91 6.19 -27.77
N MET A 17 -2.32 5.62 -26.63
CA MET A 17 -2.98 6.34 -25.55
C MET A 17 -1.93 7.03 -24.68
N ARG A 18 -1.52 8.26 -25.04
CA ARG A 18 -0.89 9.14 -24.04
C ARG A 18 -1.89 9.34 -22.91
N LEU A 19 -1.43 9.39 -21.65
CA LEU A 19 -2.22 9.94 -20.55
C LEU A 19 -2.82 11.26 -21.05
N LYS A 20 -4.13 11.28 -21.25
CA LYS A 20 -4.84 12.36 -21.96
C LYS A 20 -4.87 13.65 -21.13
N HIS A 21 -4.51 13.56 -19.85
CA HIS A 21 -4.51 14.63 -18.88
C HIS A 21 -3.16 14.66 -18.15
N ASP A 22 -2.52 15.83 -18.09
CA ASP A 22 -1.56 16.11 -17.02
C ASP A 22 -2.33 15.93 -15.70
N ARG A 23 -1.84 15.05 -14.82
CA ARG A 23 -2.47 14.86 -13.50
C ARG A 23 -2.34 16.16 -12.72
N GLU A 24 -3.44 16.90 -12.61
CA GLU A 24 -3.57 18.03 -11.70
C GLU A 24 -3.92 17.47 -10.32
N TRP A 25 -3.08 17.79 -9.33
CA TRP A 25 -3.30 17.41 -7.93
C TRP A 25 -3.63 18.67 -7.15
N ASP A 26 -4.66 18.61 -6.31
CA ASP A 26 -4.97 19.68 -5.37
C ASP A 26 -4.11 19.51 -4.10
N TYR A 27 -3.10 20.37 -3.96
CA TYR A 27 -2.18 20.33 -2.82
C TYR A 27 -2.71 21.05 -1.57
N GLU A 28 -3.95 21.59 -1.61
CA GLU A 28 -4.59 22.27 -0.49
C GLU A 28 -3.72 23.39 0.12
N LEU A 29 -3.09 24.21 -0.74
CA LEU A 29 -2.10 25.21 -0.32
C LEU A 29 -2.67 26.22 0.69
N GLU A 30 -3.91 26.67 0.50
CA GLU A 30 -4.60 27.60 1.41
C GLU A 30 -4.72 27.01 2.81
N ARG A 31 -5.17 25.75 2.93
CA ARG A 31 -5.26 25.04 4.22
C ARG A 31 -3.90 24.91 4.91
N ILE A 32 -2.83 24.74 4.15
CA ILE A 32 -1.47 24.68 4.70
C ILE A 32 -1.07 26.06 5.23
N VAL A 33 -1.36 27.14 4.50
CA VAL A 33 -1.07 28.53 4.90
C VAL A 33 -1.88 28.92 6.14
N ASP A 34 -3.18 28.63 6.18
CA ASP A 34 -4.01 28.86 7.35
C ASP A 34 -3.43 28.19 8.60
N ALA A 35 -2.93 26.95 8.45
CA ALA A 35 -2.31 26.22 9.55
C ALA A 35 -0.91 26.75 9.92
N ILE A 36 -0.22 27.44 9.01
CA ILE A 36 1.03 28.15 9.31
C ILE A 36 0.70 29.36 10.18
N ASP A 37 -0.29 30.15 9.78
CA ASP A 37 -0.70 31.39 10.44
C ASP A 37 -1.30 31.10 11.83
N ASP A 38 -2.23 30.13 11.93
CA ASP A 38 -2.88 29.72 13.18
C ASP A 38 -1.90 29.23 14.26
N ARG A 39 -0.71 28.79 13.85
CA ARG A 39 0.30 28.20 14.74
C ARG A 39 1.51 29.09 14.94
N ASP A 40 1.51 30.31 14.38
CA ASP A 40 2.67 31.18 14.31
C ASP A 40 3.93 30.42 13.81
N ALA A 41 3.74 29.54 12.82
CA ALA A 41 4.76 28.57 12.39
C ALA A 41 5.88 29.25 11.61
N THR A 42 7.13 28.96 11.99
CA THR A 42 8.32 29.47 11.27
C THR A 42 9.02 28.39 10.45
N THR A 43 8.66 27.13 10.69
CA THR A 43 9.26 25.97 10.03
C THR A 43 8.21 24.98 9.58
N VAL A 44 8.28 24.57 8.31
CA VAL A 44 7.29 23.66 7.68
C VAL A 44 8.01 22.51 7.00
N GLY A 45 7.68 21.28 7.40
CA GLY A 45 8.20 20.07 6.80
C GLY A 45 7.25 19.52 5.76
N LEU A 46 7.75 19.17 4.57
CA LEU A 46 6.94 18.64 3.48
C LEU A 46 7.44 17.25 3.10
N GLN A 47 6.59 16.23 3.22
CA GLN A 47 6.89 14.86 2.84
C GLN A 47 6.02 14.41 1.66
N PHE A 48 6.68 13.97 0.60
CA PHE A 48 6.03 13.49 -0.62
C PHE A 48 6.39 12.01 -0.88
N PRO A 49 5.44 11.21 -1.41
CA PRO A 49 5.73 9.90 -1.96
C PRO A 49 6.60 10.02 -3.21
N GLU A 50 7.29 8.95 -3.57
CA GLU A 50 8.26 8.92 -4.67
C GLU A 50 7.75 9.53 -5.99
N GLY A 51 6.52 9.17 -6.40
CA GLY A 51 5.91 9.67 -7.63
C GLY A 51 5.70 11.19 -7.68
N LEU A 52 5.72 11.86 -6.52
CA LEU A 52 5.43 13.28 -6.36
C LEU A 52 6.62 14.12 -5.87
N LYS A 53 7.73 13.50 -5.44
CA LYS A 53 8.93 14.23 -4.98
C LYS A 53 9.44 15.27 -5.99
N ARG A 54 9.33 14.98 -7.29
CA ARG A 54 9.69 15.93 -8.37
C ARG A 54 8.89 17.24 -8.36
N ARG A 55 7.70 17.26 -7.75
CA ARG A 55 6.85 18.45 -7.59
C ARG A 55 7.17 19.23 -6.31
N GLY A 56 7.88 18.62 -5.37
CA GLY A 56 8.17 19.20 -4.05
C GLY A 56 8.75 20.62 -4.10
N PRO A 57 9.78 20.91 -4.93
CA PRO A 57 10.31 22.26 -5.05
C PRO A 57 9.27 23.29 -5.51
N SER A 58 8.43 22.97 -6.50
CA SER A 58 7.39 23.87 -6.99
C SER A 58 6.31 24.12 -5.95
N VAL A 59 5.87 23.08 -5.22
CA VAL A 59 4.90 23.24 -4.12
C VAL A 59 5.47 24.13 -3.02
N ALA A 60 6.75 23.96 -2.66
CA ALA A 60 7.40 24.84 -1.69
C ALA A 60 7.51 26.29 -2.19
N ASP A 61 7.78 26.51 -3.48
CA ASP A 61 7.81 27.86 -4.07
C ASP A 61 6.42 28.51 -4.09
N ASP A 62 5.36 27.74 -4.31
CA ASP A 62 3.99 28.26 -4.27
C ASP A 62 3.56 28.60 -2.83
N LEU A 63 3.89 27.76 -1.84
CA LEU A 63 3.66 28.07 -0.43
C LEU A 63 4.42 29.33 0.02
N ARG A 64 5.67 29.52 -0.43
CA ARG A 64 6.46 30.73 -0.13
C ARG A 64 5.84 32.02 -0.66
N LYS A 65 5.06 31.96 -1.74
CA LYS A 65 4.38 33.15 -2.29
C LYS A 65 3.13 33.52 -1.47
N LEU A 66 2.59 32.56 -0.71
CA LEU A 66 1.33 32.70 0.02
C LEU A 66 1.54 32.92 1.52
N ALA A 67 2.59 32.34 2.10
CA ALA A 67 2.93 32.49 3.51
C ALA A 67 3.72 33.78 3.79
N ASP A 68 3.69 34.25 5.04
CA ASP A 68 4.44 35.41 5.50
C ASP A 68 5.96 35.28 5.32
N ASP A 69 6.63 36.43 5.22
CA ASP A 69 8.09 36.52 5.14
C ASP A 69 8.75 35.87 6.37
N GLY A 70 9.62 34.88 6.16
CA GLY A 70 10.42 34.25 7.23
C GLY A 70 10.12 32.77 7.48
N VAL A 71 9.10 32.21 6.84
CA VAL A 71 8.80 30.76 6.95
C VAL A 71 9.83 29.93 6.17
N THR A 72 10.43 28.94 6.85
CA THR A 72 11.38 28.01 6.26
C THR A 72 10.70 26.69 5.88
N PHE A 73 10.62 26.40 4.58
CA PHE A 73 10.12 25.13 4.05
C PHE A 73 11.24 24.11 3.85
N MET A 74 11.05 22.92 4.40
CA MET A 74 12.01 21.81 4.40
C MET A 74 11.40 20.59 3.70
N LEU A 75 12.03 20.11 2.63
CA LEU A 75 11.59 18.92 1.91
C LEU A 75 12.21 17.66 2.54
N SER A 76 11.40 16.64 2.84
CA SER A 76 11.92 15.34 3.26
C SER A 76 12.63 14.63 2.10
N GLY A 77 13.89 14.30 2.34
CA GLY A 77 14.72 13.50 1.42
C GLY A 77 14.62 12.00 1.66
N GLN A 78 13.85 11.54 2.66
CA GLN A 78 13.64 10.11 2.91
C GLN A 78 12.66 9.52 1.89
N PRO A 79 12.74 8.21 1.61
CA PRO A 79 11.63 7.49 0.99
C PRO A 79 10.31 7.72 1.74
N CYS A 80 9.20 7.54 1.03
CA CYS A 80 7.87 7.66 1.62
C CYS A 80 6.90 6.73 0.90
N TYR A 81 6.57 5.61 1.55
CA TYR A 81 5.72 4.55 0.98
C TYR A 81 4.24 4.66 1.37
N GLY A 82 3.91 5.46 2.39
CA GLY A 82 2.57 5.54 2.96
C GLY A 82 2.51 6.41 4.20
N ALA A 83 1.32 6.57 4.76
CA ALA A 83 1.13 7.22 6.07
C ALA A 83 1.73 6.41 7.24
N CYS A 84 2.16 5.16 7.01
CA CYS A 84 2.91 4.34 7.96
C CYS A 84 4.39 4.75 8.09
N ASP A 85 4.85 5.67 7.23
CA ASP A 85 6.24 6.03 7.02
C ASP A 85 6.42 7.56 7.09
N LEU A 86 5.95 8.18 8.18
CA LEU A 86 6.16 9.60 8.39
C LEU A 86 7.63 9.86 8.74
N ASP A 87 8.24 10.88 8.12
CA ASP A 87 9.58 11.37 8.47
C ASP A 87 9.53 12.04 9.85
N THR A 88 9.64 11.22 10.90
CA THR A 88 9.53 11.70 12.28
C THR A 88 10.67 12.62 12.69
N TYR A 89 11.83 12.50 12.04
CA TYR A 89 12.98 13.35 12.34
C TYR A 89 12.73 14.78 11.83
N LEU A 90 12.19 14.92 10.62
CA LEU A 90 11.76 16.19 10.07
C LEU A 90 10.54 16.73 10.83
N MET A 91 9.52 15.90 11.04
CA MET A 91 8.30 16.26 11.78
C MET A 91 8.63 16.81 13.17
N LYS A 92 9.65 16.28 13.89
CA LYS A 92 10.06 16.82 15.20
C LYS A 92 10.74 18.19 15.12
N ARG A 93 11.27 18.58 13.96
CA ARG A 93 12.02 19.84 13.75
C ARG A 93 11.21 20.95 13.12
N THR A 94 9.97 20.67 12.74
CA THR A 94 9.08 21.65 12.12
C THR A 94 7.88 21.92 13.01
N ASP A 95 7.33 23.13 12.90
CA ASP A 95 6.12 23.56 13.61
C ASP A 95 4.88 22.92 12.96
N VAL A 96 4.88 22.88 11.63
CA VAL A 96 3.91 22.17 10.79
C VAL A 96 4.60 21.06 10.01
N PHE A 97 3.96 19.90 9.89
CA PHE A 97 4.40 18.83 9.01
C PHE A 97 3.28 18.45 8.05
N VAL A 98 3.52 18.54 6.76
CA VAL A 98 2.55 18.22 5.70
C VAL A 98 2.96 16.91 5.03
N HIS A 99 2.05 15.95 5.03
CA HIS A 99 2.22 14.65 4.40
C HIS A 99 1.26 14.53 3.21
N PHE A 100 1.82 14.36 2.00
CA PHE A 100 1.05 14.33 0.76
C PHE A 100 0.78 12.89 0.28
N GLY A 101 -0.34 12.69 -0.41
CA GLY A 101 -0.66 11.49 -1.18
C GLY A 101 -1.29 10.32 -0.42
N HIS A 102 -1.43 10.42 0.90
CA HIS A 102 -2.02 9.35 1.72
C HIS A 102 -3.03 9.89 2.72
N SER A 103 -4.06 9.09 2.97
CA SER A 103 -5.04 9.36 4.03
C SER A 103 -4.41 9.18 5.42
N PRO A 104 -4.91 9.88 6.45
CA PRO A 104 -4.39 9.77 7.80
C PRO A 104 -4.54 8.34 8.31
N MET A 105 -3.41 7.79 8.73
CA MET A 105 -3.36 6.58 9.52
C MET A 105 -3.59 6.91 11.00
N LYS A 106 -2.93 7.96 11.51
CA LYS A 106 -3.19 8.51 12.84
C LYS A 106 -3.37 10.02 12.76
N ASN A 107 -4.43 10.52 13.40
CA ASN A 107 -4.64 11.95 13.54
C ASN A 107 -3.78 12.49 14.68
N THR A 108 -2.97 13.50 14.37
CA THR A 108 -2.22 14.27 15.35
C THR A 108 -2.27 15.73 14.94
N ASP A 109 -2.35 16.65 15.89
CA ASP A 109 -2.43 18.07 15.58
C ASP A 109 -1.22 18.55 14.76
N LYS A 110 -0.07 17.87 14.90
CA LYS A 110 1.17 18.24 14.22
C LYS A 110 1.17 17.96 12.72
N VAL A 111 0.35 17.02 12.24
CA VAL A 111 0.40 16.53 10.86
C VAL A 111 -0.82 16.98 10.06
N ILE A 112 -0.57 17.63 8.92
CA ILE A 112 -1.58 17.92 7.90
C ILE A 112 -1.45 16.85 6.83
N TYR A 113 -2.45 15.98 6.72
CA TYR A 113 -2.54 15.02 5.62
C TYR A 113 -3.28 15.65 4.43
N VAL A 114 -2.68 15.55 3.26
CA VAL A 114 -3.23 15.98 1.96
C VAL A 114 -3.29 14.75 1.05
N PRO A 115 -4.42 14.01 1.00
CA PRO A 115 -4.49 12.69 0.37
C PRO A 115 -4.28 12.65 -1.16
N LEU A 116 -4.39 13.79 -1.85
CA LEU A 116 -4.24 13.95 -3.31
C LEU A 116 -5.06 12.94 -4.13
N PHE A 117 -6.31 13.30 -4.42
CA PHE A 117 -7.22 12.46 -5.18
C PHE A 117 -6.92 12.48 -6.69
N SER A 118 -7.14 11.35 -7.35
CA SER A 118 -7.02 11.19 -8.78
C SER A 118 -8.21 11.84 -9.51
N ASN A 119 -7.92 12.49 -10.63
CA ASN A 119 -8.93 13.03 -11.54
C ASN A 119 -9.36 12.05 -12.63
N VAL A 120 -8.80 10.84 -12.65
CA VAL A 120 -9.13 9.81 -13.64
C VAL A 120 -10.59 9.37 -13.48
N ASP A 121 -11.31 9.30 -14.61
CA ASP A 121 -12.66 8.76 -14.66
C ASP A 121 -12.60 7.23 -14.57
N VAL A 122 -13.36 6.67 -13.63
CA VAL A 122 -13.35 5.25 -13.26
C VAL A 122 -14.53 4.48 -13.85
N LEU A 123 -15.60 5.18 -14.23
CA LEU A 123 -16.83 4.52 -14.69
C LEU A 123 -16.65 3.74 -16.00
N PRO A 124 -15.86 4.21 -16.99
CA PRO A 124 -15.66 3.44 -18.23
C PRO A 124 -15.06 2.06 -17.99
N ILE A 125 -14.04 1.96 -17.11
CA ILE A 125 -13.43 0.65 -16.82
C ILE A 125 -14.34 -0.23 -15.96
N MET A 126 -15.19 0.36 -15.13
CA MET A 126 -16.21 -0.39 -14.39
C MET A 126 -17.27 -0.98 -15.30
N GLU A 127 -17.65 -0.30 -16.39
CA GLU A 127 -18.55 -0.84 -17.41
C GLU A 127 -17.95 -2.08 -18.07
N GLU A 128 -16.67 -2.04 -18.44
CA GLU A 128 -15.96 -3.21 -18.96
C GLU A 128 -15.89 -4.34 -17.92
N ALA A 129 -15.78 -4.01 -16.63
CA ALA A 129 -15.70 -5.00 -15.55
C ALA A 129 -16.98 -5.82 -15.37
N LEU A 130 -18.13 -5.33 -15.82
CA LEU A 130 -19.40 -6.04 -15.76
C LEU A 130 -19.39 -7.33 -16.58
N GLU A 131 -18.57 -7.41 -17.64
CA GLU A 131 -18.43 -8.64 -18.44
C GLU A 131 -17.68 -9.76 -17.70
N THR A 132 -16.93 -9.40 -16.65
CA THR A 132 -16.15 -10.34 -15.83
C THR A 132 -16.83 -10.67 -14.50
N LEU A 133 -17.61 -9.73 -13.95
CA LEU A 133 -18.45 -9.98 -12.77
C LEU A 133 -19.57 -10.97 -13.11
N GLU A 134 -20.01 -11.71 -12.10
CA GLU A 134 -21.20 -12.56 -12.22
C GLU A 134 -22.44 -11.68 -12.33
N ASP A 135 -23.34 -12.02 -13.26
CA ASP A 135 -24.53 -11.23 -13.56
C ASP A 135 -25.41 -11.09 -12.31
N PRO A 136 -25.96 -9.88 -12.02
CA PRO A 136 -26.73 -9.64 -10.81
C PRO A 136 -28.04 -10.41 -10.74
N SER A 137 -28.51 -11.01 -11.84
CA SER A 137 -29.63 -11.95 -11.85
C SER A 137 -29.29 -13.31 -11.24
N GLU A 138 -28.00 -13.67 -11.18
CA GLU A 138 -27.47 -14.88 -10.55
C GLU A 138 -26.85 -14.56 -9.18
N THR A 139 -25.95 -13.56 -9.14
CA THR A 139 -25.20 -13.16 -7.94
C THR A 139 -25.33 -11.66 -7.73
N LYS A 140 -26.33 -11.26 -6.94
CA LYS A 140 -26.66 -9.85 -6.72
C LYS A 140 -25.62 -9.11 -5.87
N ASP A 141 -25.04 -9.79 -4.88
CA ASP A 141 -24.14 -9.21 -3.89
C ASP A 141 -22.74 -8.99 -4.47
N VAL A 142 -22.22 -7.75 -4.37
CA VAL A 142 -20.86 -7.40 -4.80
C VAL A 142 -20.15 -6.57 -3.74
N GLY A 143 -18.93 -6.95 -3.38
CA GLY A 143 -18.06 -6.10 -2.57
C GLY A 143 -17.41 -5.03 -3.44
N LEU A 144 -17.31 -3.79 -2.96
CA LEU A 144 -16.61 -2.71 -3.68
C LEU A 144 -15.44 -2.17 -2.86
N VAL A 145 -14.24 -2.24 -3.42
CA VAL A 145 -13.04 -1.68 -2.78
C VAL A 145 -12.18 -0.85 -3.72
N THR A 146 -11.47 0.12 -3.16
CA THR A 146 -10.49 0.94 -3.89
C THR A 146 -9.38 1.46 -2.98
N THR A 147 -8.44 2.22 -3.53
CA THR A 147 -7.35 2.85 -2.79
C THR A 147 -7.67 4.32 -2.50
N ALA A 148 -6.93 4.94 -1.56
CA ALA A 148 -7.13 6.32 -1.14
C ALA A 148 -7.28 7.32 -2.30
N GLN A 149 -6.55 7.11 -3.40
CA GLN A 149 -6.53 8.01 -4.56
C GLN A 149 -7.85 8.11 -5.31
N HIS A 150 -8.75 7.13 -5.20
CA HIS A 150 -10.04 7.13 -5.90
C HIS A 150 -11.24 7.28 -4.96
N MET A 151 -11.01 7.58 -3.66
CA MET A 151 -12.09 7.73 -2.68
C MET A 151 -13.04 8.88 -2.99
N ASN A 152 -12.57 9.92 -3.69
CA ASN A 152 -13.41 11.00 -4.21
C ASN A 152 -14.44 10.55 -5.27
N ARG A 153 -14.35 9.30 -5.74
CA ARG A 153 -15.27 8.71 -6.73
C ARG A 153 -16.06 7.54 -6.16
N TYR A 154 -15.87 7.17 -4.89
CA TYR A 154 -16.42 5.94 -4.30
C TYR A 154 -17.96 5.90 -4.33
N ASP A 155 -18.62 7.01 -3.99
CA ASP A 155 -20.08 7.10 -4.04
C ASP A 155 -20.61 6.88 -5.47
N ALA A 156 -19.95 7.50 -6.47
CA ALA A 156 -20.31 7.32 -7.87
C ALA A 156 -20.06 5.88 -8.38
N MET A 157 -19.02 5.21 -7.87
CA MET A 157 -18.78 3.79 -8.17
C MET A 157 -19.89 2.90 -7.59
N THR A 158 -20.37 3.24 -6.39
CA THR A 158 -21.44 2.53 -5.70
C THR A 158 -22.75 2.69 -6.46
N GLU A 159 -23.16 3.92 -6.73
CA GLU A 159 -24.37 4.24 -7.51
C GLU A 159 -24.35 3.56 -8.89
N PHE A 160 -23.19 3.56 -9.56
CA PHE A 160 -23.03 2.91 -10.87
C PHE A 160 -23.39 1.42 -10.85
N LEU A 161 -22.96 0.69 -9.83
CA LEU A 161 -23.25 -0.75 -9.67
C LEU A 161 -24.71 -0.98 -9.27
N GLU A 162 -25.24 -0.17 -8.35
CA GLU A 162 -26.64 -0.26 -7.91
C GLU A 162 -27.62 -0.02 -9.07
N GLU A 163 -27.35 0.95 -9.94
CA GLU A 163 -28.15 1.22 -11.15
C GLU A 163 -28.16 0.04 -12.13
N ARG A 164 -27.15 -0.84 -12.06
CA ARG A 164 -27.02 -2.05 -12.88
C ARG A 164 -27.59 -3.29 -12.20
N GLY A 165 -28.17 -3.15 -11.01
CA GLY A 165 -28.91 -4.21 -10.33
C GLY A 165 -28.12 -4.95 -9.24
N TYR A 166 -26.88 -4.56 -8.97
CA TYR A 166 -26.10 -5.13 -7.88
C TYR A 166 -26.52 -4.58 -6.51
N GLU A 167 -26.30 -5.38 -5.46
CA GLU A 167 -26.33 -4.94 -4.07
C GLU A 167 -24.88 -4.75 -3.59
N VAL A 168 -24.48 -3.50 -3.45
CA VAL A 168 -23.10 -3.15 -3.11
C VAL A 168 -22.88 -3.27 -1.61
N HIS A 169 -21.97 -4.16 -1.23
CA HIS A 169 -21.53 -4.31 0.15
C HIS A 169 -20.22 -3.57 0.36
N SER A 170 -20.21 -2.73 1.39
CA SER A 170 -19.01 -2.06 1.84
C SER A 170 -19.00 -1.88 3.35
N ARG A 171 -17.80 -1.62 3.86
CA ARG A 171 -17.54 -1.24 5.24
C ARG A 171 -16.22 -0.49 5.31
N ARG A 172 -16.01 0.23 6.41
CA ARG A 172 -14.73 0.90 6.69
C ARG A 172 -13.57 -0.06 6.98
N GLY A 173 -13.85 -1.21 7.58
CA GLY A 173 -12.81 -2.09 8.12
C GLY A 173 -12.35 -1.64 9.51
N ASP A 174 -11.07 -1.73 9.82
CA ASP A 174 -10.51 -1.40 11.14
C ASP A 174 -9.93 0.04 11.24
N GLU A 175 -9.25 0.36 12.34
CA GLU A 175 -8.70 1.70 12.61
C GLU A 175 -7.56 2.10 11.68
N ARG A 176 -6.96 1.15 10.95
CA ARG A 176 -5.87 1.41 10.01
C ARG A 176 -6.37 1.97 8.68
N LEU A 177 -7.67 1.82 8.40
CA LEU A 177 -8.36 2.27 7.20
C LEU A 177 -9.15 3.56 7.49
N THR A 178 -9.01 4.56 6.62
CA THR A 178 -9.63 5.87 6.82
C THR A 178 -11.07 5.90 6.28
N HIS A 179 -11.28 5.30 5.11
CA HIS A 179 -12.53 5.40 4.36
C HIS A 179 -13.21 4.03 4.18
N GLU A 180 -14.52 4.07 3.97
CA GLU A 180 -15.31 2.94 3.52
C GLU A 180 -14.80 2.40 2.18
N GLY A 181 -14.72 1.07 2.05
CA GLY A 181 -14.16 0.41 0.87
C GLY A 181 -12.67 0.62 0.65
N GLN A 182 -11.94 1.26 1.58
CA GLN A 182 -10.50 1.48 1.42
C GLN A 182 -9.71 0.21 1.69
N VAL A 183 -8.84 -0.18 0.76
CA VAL A 183 -7.82 -1.20 0.99
C VAL A 183 -6.42 -0.58 1.03
N LEU A 184 -5.55 -1.22 1.81
CA LEU A 184 -4.12 -0.94 1.85
C LEU A 184 -3.36 -2.23 1.52
N GLY A 185 -2.08 -2.10 1.17
CA GLY A 185 -1.24 -3.26 0.94
C GLY A 185 -0.90 -4.14 2.13
N CYS A 186 -1.41 -3.76 3.29
CA CYS A 186 -1.24 -4.50 4.53
C CYS A 186 -2.58 -4.68 5.25
N ASN A 187 -3.71 -4.28 4.65
CA ASN A 187 -5.00 -4.36 5.33
C ASN A 187 -6.15 -4.41 4.32
N TYR A 188 -6.93 -5.47 4.42
CA TYR A 188 -8.07 -5.78 3.55
C TYR A 188 -9.39 -5.87 4.32
N ALA A 189 -9.44 -5.41 5.58
CA ALA A 189 -10.61 -5.55 6.45
C ALA A 189 -11.88 -4.85 5.94
N SER A 190 -11.76 -3.95 4.95
CA SER A 190 -12.90 -3.35 4.25
C SER A 190 -13.60 -4.32 3.29
N ALA A 191 -12.92 -5.40 2.86
CA ALA A 191 -13.46 -6.43 1.99
C ALA A 191 -14.12 -7.60 2.73
N ASP A 192 -14.09 -7.57 4.07
CA ASP A 192 -14.82 -8.48 4.97
C ASP A 192 -16.32 -8.19 4.95
N VAL A 193 -16.92 -8.43 3.79
CA VAL A 193 -18.32 -8.19 3.47
C VAL A 193 -19.00 -9.48 2.99
N PRO A 194 -20.34 -9.62 3.14
CA PRO A 194 -21.06 -10.81 2.74
C PRO A 194 -21.34 -10.83 1.21
N ALA A 195 -20.27 -10.86 0.42
CA ALA A 195 -20.31 -10.98 -1.03
C ALA A 195 -19.19 -11.91 -1.52
N ASP A 196 -19.56 -12.83 -2.41
CA ASP A 196 -18.67 -13.84 -3.01
C ASP A 196 -17.78 -13.24 -4.11
N GLN A 197 -18.23 -12.16 -4.75
CA GLN A 197 -17.44 -11.39 -5.72
C GLN A 197 -17.11 -10.00 -5.18
N VAL A 198 -15.91 -9.52 -5.52
CA VAL A 198 -15.41 -8.20 -5.11
C VAL A 198 -14.82 -7.48 -6.32
N LEU A 199 -15.32 -6.28 -6.60
CA LEU A 199 -14.73 -5.36 -7.55
C LEU A 199 -13.70 -4.47 -6.87
N TYR A 200 -12.43 -4.63 -7.25
CA TYR A 200 -11.38 -3.67 -6.95
C TYR A 200 -11.26 -2.67 -8.10
N VAL A 201 -11.42 -1.38 -7.80
CA VAL A 201 -11.20 -0.30 -8.77
C VAL A 201 -9.90 0.42 -8.44
N GLY A 202 -8.90 0.40 -9.30
CA GLY A 202 -7.67 1.15 -9.04
C GLY A 202 -6.46 0.67 -9.82
N GLY A 203 -5.42 1.49 -9.82
CA GLY A 203 -4.18 1.19 -10.53
C GLY A 203 -3.38 0.05 -9.88
N GLY A 204 -2.78 -0.79 -10.72
CA GLY A 204 -1.80 -1.80 -10.31
C GLY A 204 -2.42 -3.07 -9.74
N LYS A 205 -1.63 -4.16 -9.76
CA LYS A 205 -2.09 -5.51 -9.42
C LYS A 205 -1.87 -5.90 -7.96
N PHE A 206 -1.08 -5.12 -7.23
CA PHE A 206 -0.61 -5.54 -5.91
C PHE A 206 -1.74 -5.61 -4.86
N HIS A 207 -2.53 -4.54 -4.70
CA HIS A 207 -3.66 -4.54 -3.76
C HIS A 207 -4.66 -5.66 -4.03
N PRO A 208 -5.17 -5.85 -5.28
CA PRO A 208 -6.15 -6.91 -5.53
C PRO A 208 -5.55 -8.31 -5.43
N LEU A 209 -4.25 -8.52 -5.69
CA LEU A 209 -3.62 -9.82 -5.47
C LEU A 209 -3.53 -10.16 -3.98
N GLY A 210 -3.10 -9.23 -3.13
CA GLY A 210 -3.10 -9.48 -1.69
C GLY A 210 -4.52 -9.65 -1.12
N LEU A 211 -5.50 -8.92 -1.67
CA LEU A 211 -6.92 -9.11 -1.35
C LEU A 211 -7.39 -10.53 -1.67
N ALA A 212 -7.10 -11.02 -2.88
CA ALA A 212 -7.47 -12.37 -3.32
C ALA A 212 -6.72 -13.48 -2.55
N MET A 213 -5.57 -13.16 -1.93
CA MET A 213 -4.87 -14.08 -1.05
C MET A 213 -5.43 -14.11 0.37
N GLU A 214 -5.86 -12.96 0.88
CA GLU A 214 -6.51 -12.86 2.19
C GLU A 214 -7.90 -13.50 2.16
N HIS A 215 -8.62 -13.35 1.04
CA HIS A 215 -9.94 -13.93 0.83
C HIS A 215 -9.92 -14.89 -0.38
N PRO A 216 -9.32 -16.10 -0.23
CA PRO A 216 -9.20 -17.06 -1.32
C PRO A 216 -10.54 -17.64 -1.78
N ASP A 217 -11.60 -17.45 -0.98
CA ASP A 217 -12.98 -17.81 -1.29
C ASP A 217 -13.69 -16.81 -2.20
N LYS A 218 -13.15 -15.59 -2.35
CA LYS A 218 -13.79 -14.52 -3.12
C LYS A 218 -13.28 -14.42 -4.54
N HIS A 219 -14.19 -14.19 -5.48
CA HIS A 219 -13.86 -13.82 -6.86
C HIS A 219 -13.50 -12.33 -6.94
N VAL A 220 -12.22 -12.01 -7.02
CA VAL A 220 -11.74 -10.62 -7.10
C VAL A 220 -11.56 -10.21 -8.56
N VAL A 221 -12.34 -9.21 -9.01
CA VAL A 221 -12.21 -8.56 -10.32
C VAL A 221 -11.44 -7.26 -10.19
N ILE A 222 -10.44 -7.07 -11.04
CA ILE A 222 -9.59 -5.87 -11.08
C ILE A 222 -10.07 -4.99 -12.23
N ALA A 223 -10.54 -3.79 -11.92
CA ALA A 223 -10.78 -2.73 -12.89
C ALA A 223 -9.69 -1.66 -12.73
N ASP A 224 -8.71 -1.62 -13.64
CA ASP A 224 -7.60 -0.66 -13.60
C ASP A 224 -7.88 0.54 -14.52
N PRO A 225 -8.33 1.70 -13.98
CA PRO A 225 -8.65 2.88 -14.77
C PRO A 225 -7.42 3.62 -15.30
N VAL A 226 -6.21 3.23 -14.85
CA VAL A 226 -4.96 3.85 -15.29
C VAL A 226 -4.42 3.13 -16.51
N ASN A 227 -4.46 1.80 -16.50
CA ASN A 227 -3.97 0.96 -17.61
C ASN A 227 -5.08 0.52 -18.56
N ASN A 228 -6.35 0.84 -18.26
CA ASN A 228 -7.54 0.42 -19.01
C ASN A 228 -7.56 -1.08 -19.24
N VAL A 229 -7.50 -1.83 -18.14
CA VAL A 229 -7.53 -3.30 -18.20
C VAL A 229 -8.43 -3.85 -17.10
N VAL A 230 -9.26 -4.81 -17.50
CA VAL A 230 -10.04 -5.65 -16.59
C VAL A 230 -9.44 -7.04 -16.56
N THR A 231 -9.17 -7.56 -15.37
CA THR A 231 -8.74 -8.97 -15.20
C THR A 231 -9.21 -9.53 -13.87
N PRO A 232 -9.55 -10.82 -13.78
CA PRO A 232 -9.63 -11.48 -12.48
C PRO A 232 -8.25 -11.52 -11.81
N ALA A 233 -8.22 -11.47 -10.48
CA ALA A 233 -7.00 -11.63 -9.71
C ALA A 233 -6.50 -13.09 -9.79
N ASP A 234 -5.27 -13.29 -10.25
CA ASP A 234 -4.62 -14.60 -10.33
C ASP A 234 -3.44 -14.66 -9.34
N THR A 235 -3.63 -15.42 -8.26
CA THR A 235 -2.65 -15.57 -7.17
C THR A 235 -1.67 -16.73 -7.40
N ASP A 236 -1.85 -17.58 -8.42
CA ASP A 236 -1.08 -18.82 -8.59
C ASP A 236 0.42 -18.59 -8.62
N LYS A 237 0.84 -17.62 -9.45
CA LYS A 237 2.26 -17.29 -9.62
C LYS A 237 2.85 -16.83 -8.30
N PHE A 238 2.10 -16.01 -7.58
CA PHE A 238 2.53 -15.44 -6.31
C PHE A 238 2.63 -16.55 -5.24
N MET A 239 1.59 -17.38 -5.10
CA MET A 239 1.58 -18.50 -4.15
C MET A 239 2.74 -19.45 -4.39
N LYS A 240 3.04 -19.79 -5.66
CA LYS A 240 4.22 -20.60 -6.02
C LYS A 240 5.53 -19.96 -5.58
N GLN A 241 5.66 -18.63 -5.71
CA GLN A 241 6.83 -17.91 -5.22
C GLN A 241 6.95 -17.96 -3.70
N ARG A 242 5.83 -17.81 -2.97
CA ARG A 242 5.81 -17.90 -1.50
C ARG A 242 6.15 -19.30 -1.01
N TYR A 243 5.53 -20.34 -1.55
CA TYR A 243 5.89 -21.74 -1.26
C TYR A 243 7.37 -22.01 -1.53
N GLY A 244 7.90 -21.51 -2.65
CA GLY A 244 9.33 -21.63 -2.95
C GLY A 244 10.23 -20.90 -1.95
N ALA A 245 9.81 -19.73 -1.44
CA ALA A 245 10.55 -19.00 -0.41
C ALA A 245 10.56 -19.75 0.92
N VAL A 246 9.40 -20.22 1.38
CA VAL A 246 9.24 -21.03 2.61
C VAL A 246 10.09 -22.29 2.51
N HIS A 247 9.99 -23.05 1.42
CA HIS A 247 10.73 -24.30 1.25
C HIS A 247 12.24 -24.10 1.28
N ARG A 248 12.77 -23.03 0.67
CA ARG A 248 14.21 -22.70 0.75
C ARG A 248 14.66 -22.32 2.16
N ALA A 249 13.75 -21.89 3.02
CA ALA A 249 14.04 -21.47 4.38
C ALA A 249 13.87 -22.60 5.41
N MET A 250 13.25 -23.73 5.05
CA MET A 250 13.05 -24.87 5.97
C MET A 250 14.36 -25.46 6.52
N ASP A 251 15.46 -25.36 5.76
CA ASP A 251 16.80 -25.81 6.19
C ASP A 251 17.62 -24.70 6.88
N ALA A 252 17.06 -23.50 7.06
CA ALA A 252 17.76 -22.36 7.65
C ALA A 252 18.05 -22.61 9.14
N LYS A 253 19.30 -22.35 9.55
CA LYS A 253 19.72 -22.48 10.94
C LYS A 253 19.79 -21.12 11.60
N LYS A 254 20.35 -20.13 10.91
CA LYS A 254 20.50 -18.77 11.45
C LYS A 254 19.52 -17.80 10.81
N TRP A 255 18.71 -17.16 11.64
CA TRP A 255 17.61 -16.28 11.21
C TRP A 255 17.88 -14.82 11.54
N GLY A 256 17.66 -13.93 10.57
CA GLY A 256 17.61 -12.49 10.82
C GLY A 256 16.16 -12.02 10.97
N VAL A 257 15.76 -11.61 12.17
CA VAL A 257 14.42 -11.06 12.44
C VAL A 257 14.46 -9.55 12.28
N ILE A 258 13.78 -9.03 11.26
CA ILE A 258 13.82 -7.62 10.90
C ILE A 258 12.69 -6.88 11.61
N PHE A 259 13.06 -5.96 12.50
CA PHE A 259 12.15 -4.98 13.08
C PHE A 259 12.27 -3.65 12.34
N CYS A 260 11.22 -3.28 11.60
CA CYS A 260 11.13 -2.01 10.90
C CYS A 260 10.84 -0.86 11.88
N THR A 261 11.67 0.18 11.91
CA THR A 261 11.52 1.30 12.86
C THR A 261 10.54 2.38 12.38
N LYS A 262 9.95 2.21 11.20
CA LYS A 262 8.91 3.11 10.68
C LYS A 262 7.67 3.06 11.57
N ILE A 263 7.10 4.23 11.84
CA ILE A 263 6.13 4.41 12.92
C ILE A 263 4.86 3.57 12.82
N GLY A 264 4.46 3.16 11.62
CA GLY A 264 3.28 2.33 11.41
C GLY A 264 3.61 0.93 10.89
N GLN A 265 4.88 0.51 10.90
CA GLN A 265 5.31 -0.80 10.41
C GLN A 265 5.94 -1.68 11.50
N GLY A 266 6.33 -1.12 12.64
CA GLY A 266 7.06 -1.87 13.67
C GLY A 266 6.17 -2.81 14.47
N ARG A 267 6.28 -4.12 14.24
CA ARG A 267 5.66 -5.16 15.10
C ARG A 267 6.66 -5.69 16.12
N TRP A 268 6.86 -4.90 17.19
CA TRP A 268 7.89 -5.17 18.21
C TRP A 268 7.65 -6.47 18.97
N GLU A 269 6.43 -6.68 19.48
CA GLU A 269 6.08 -7.88 20.24
C GLU A 269 6.32 -9.15 19.42
N GLN A 270 5.83 -9.18 18.18
CA GLN A 270 6.05 -10.32 17.28
C GLN A 270 7.54 -10.58 16.99
N ALA A 271 8.36 -9.53 16.86
CA ALA A 271 9.80 -9.69 16.71
C ALA A 271 10.45 -10.24 18.00
N GLN A 272 9.95 -9.84 19.18
CA GLN A 272 10.42 -10.35 20.47
C GLN A 272 10.04 -11.81 20.69
N ASP A 273 8.84 -12.21 20.31
CA ASP A 273 8.36 -13.59 20.45
C ASP A 273 9.24 -14.53 19.61
N ILE A 274 9.51 -14.18 18.34
CA ILE A 274 10.37 -14.99 17.46
C ILE A 274 11.78 -15.19 18.04
N ILE A 275 12.41 -14.13 18.58
CA ILE A 275 13.76 -14.25 19.16
C ILE A 275 13.77 -14.93 20.54
N ALA A 276 12.64 -14.95 21.25
CA ALA A 276 12.52 -15.67 22.52
C ALA A 276 12.36 -17.18 22.30
N ASP A 277 11.70 -17.58 21.21
CA ASP A 277 11.40 -18.97 20.89
C ASP A 277 12.49 -19.65 20.04
N ASN A 278 13.45 -18.89 19.50
CA ASN A 278 14.52 -19.41 18.65
C ASN A 278 15.89 -18.80 19.01
N ASP A 279 16.75 -19.59 19.65
CA ASP A 279 18.10 -19.19 20.07
C ASP A 279 19.03 -18.80 18.91
N ASP A 280 18.74 -19.25 17.69
CA ASP A 280 19.49 -18.92 16.47
C ASP A 280 18.85 -17.78 15.65
N ALA A 281 17.86 -17.08 16.23
CA ALA A 281 17.25 -15.89 15.67
C ALA A 281 17.85 -14.59 16.26
N TYR A 282 18.23 -13.67 15.39
CA TYR A 282 18.90 -12.42 15.74
C TYR A 282 18.09 -11.22 15.29
N LEU A 283 17.76 -10.33 16.22
CA LEU A 283 17.03 -9.11 15.93
C LEU A 283 17.89 -8.11 15.15
N ILE A 284 17.36 -7.62 14.04
CA ILE A 284 17.96 -6.60 13.17
C ILE A 284 16.98 -5.44 13.08
N THR A 285 17.35 -4.29 13.64
CA THR A 285 16.54 -3.07 13.57
C THR A 285 16.96 -2.20 12.38
N MET A 286 16.01 -1.75 11.58
CA MET A 286 16.29 -0.81 10.49
C MET A 286 15.06 0.01 10.09
N ASP A 287 15.31 1.20 9.53
CA ASP A 287 14.27 2.04 8.98
C ASP A 287 13.90 1.59 7.55
N GLU A 288 14.91 1.51 6.67
CA GLU A 288 14.75 1.05 5.30
C GLU A 288 15.23 -0.40 5.16
N VAL A 289 14.34 -1.30 4.73
CA VAL A 289 14.66 -2.72 4.47
C VAL A 289 14.91 -2.90 2.98
N THR A 290 16.17 -3.08 2.60
CA THR A 290 16.56 -3.22 1.19
C THR A 290 17.55 -4.36 0.99
N PRO A 291 17.63 -4.96 -0.23
CA PRO A 291 18.55 -6.07 -0.48
C PRO A 291 20.02 -5.78 -0.17
N ASP A 292 20.49 -4.56 -0.46
CA ASP A 292 21.88 -4.15 -0.22
C ASP A 292 22.22 -4.05 1.27
N ARG A 293 21.27 -3.59 2.10
CA ARG A 293 21.45 -3.46 3.56
C ARG A 293 21.50 -4.83 4.25
N LEU A 294 20.77 -5.81 3.73
CA LEU A 294 20.78 -7.17 4.28
C LEU A 294 21.91 -8.05 3.74
N ARG A 295 22.54 -7.67 2.62
CA ARG A 295 23.53 -8.49 1.89
C ARG A 295 24.71 -8.97 2.73
N ASN A 296 25.13 -8.16 3.71
CA ASN A 296 26.32 -8.43 4.50
C ASN A 296 26.05 -9.18 5.81
N PHE A 297 24.78 -9.46 6.13
CA PHE A 297 24.44 -10.29 7.27
C PHE A 297 24.57 -11.77 6.90
N ASP A 298 25.40 -12.50 7.64
CA ASP A 298 25.60 -13.94 7.46
C ASP A 298 24.42 -14.73 8.05
N MET A 299 23.27 -14.65 7.39
CA MET A 299 22.02 -15.32 7.75
C MET A 299 21.61 -16.32 6.66
N ASP A 300 20.88 -17.36 7.06
CA ASP A 300 20.33 -18.35 6.13
C ASP A 300 19.00 -17.88 5.54
N ALA A 301 18.18 -17.21 6.35
CA ALA A 301 16.90 -16.61 5.96
C ALA A 301 16.58 -15.40 6.85
N PHE A 302 15.61 -14.59 6.40
CA PHE A 302 15.12 -13.43 7.12
C PHE A 302 13.61 -13.53 7.36
N VAL A 303 13.17 -13.02 8.51
CA VAL A 303 11.76 -12.82 8.85
C VAL A 303 11.50 -11.32 8.92
N ASN A 304 10.56 -10.83 8.13
CA ASN A 304 10.19 -9.43 8.09
C ASN A 304 8.96 -9.17 8.95
N THR A 305 9.12 -8.50 10.08
CA THR A 305 8.00 -8.04 10.93
C THR A 305 7.57 -6.61 10.60
N GLY A 306 8.07 -6.04 9.49
CA GLY A 306 7.71 -4.74 8.94
C GLY A 306 6.56 -4.81 7.93
N CYS A 307 6.62 -3.96 6.90
CA CYS A 307 5.65 -3.93 5.81
C CYS A 307 5.62 -5.26 5.04
N PRO A 308 4.46 -5.91 4.86
CA PRO A 308 4.36 -7.21 4.19
C PRO A 308 4.78 -7.15 2.73
N ARG A 309 4.63 -5.97 2.09
CA ARG A 309 5.01 -5.72 0.70
C ARG A 309 6.49 -5.95 0.42
N ILE A 310 7.34 -5.73 1.42
CA ILE A 310 8.79 -5.96 1.28
C ILE A 310 9.04 -7.45 1.08
N THR A 311 8.32 -8.28 1.83
CA THR A 311 8.43 -9.73 1.69
C THR A 311 7.88 -10.20 0.35
N THR A 312 6.76 -9.63 -0.09
CA THR A 312 6.02 -10.13 -1.26
C THR A 312 6.53 -9.59 -2.58
N ASP A 313 6.71 -8.28 -2.68
CA ASP A 313 7.03 -7.56 -3.92
C ASP A 313 8.54 -7.56 -4.14
N ASP A 314 9.29 -7.24 -3.08
CA ASP A 314 10.75 -7.14 -3.14
C ASP A 314 11.45 -8.45 -2.77
N GLY A 315 10.75 -9.40 -2.12
CA GLY A 315 11.27 -10.70 -1.71
C GLY A 315 12.14 -11.41 -2.75
N PRO A 316 11.71 -11.52 -4.03
CA PRO A 316 12.52 -12.13 -5.09
C PRO A 316 13.87 -11.45 -5.37
N GLN A 317 14.05 -10.19 -4.95
CA GLN A 317 15.28 -9.42 -5.12
C GLN A 317 16.31 -9.69 -4.01
N PHE A 318 15.88 -10.26 -2.87
CA PHE A 318 16.78 -10.61 -1.78
C PHE A 318 17.57 -11.88 -2.10
N HIS A 319 18.85 -11.86 -1.75
CA HIS A 319 19.78 -12.97 -1.96
C HIS A 319 19.53 -14.19 -1.05
N LYS A 320 18.76 -14.00 0.03
CA LYS A 320 18.30 -15.04 0.96
C LYS A 320 16.78 -15.01 1.02
N PRO A 321 16.11 -16.13 1.38
CA PRO A 321 14.67 -16.15 1.58
C PRO A 321 14.24 -15.07 2.58
N MET A 322 13.19 -14.33 2.21
CA MET A 322 12.52 -13.33 3.03
C MET A 322 11.10 -13.84 3.29
N LEU A 323 10.77 -14.07 4.55
CA LEU A 323 9.47 -14.60 4.98
C LEU A 323 8.69 -13.56 5.79
N THR A 324 7.37 -13.65 5.75
CA THR A 324 6.49 -13.03 6.74
C THR A 324 6.56 -13.82 8.06
N PRO A 325 6.01 -13.30 9.16
CA PRO A 325 5.97 -14.05 10.42
C PRO A 325 5.20 -15.37 10.30
N GLY A 326 4.02 -15.37 9.65
CA GLY A 326 3.25 -16.61 9.45
C GLY A 326 3.99 -17.63 8.59
N GLU A 327 4.70 -17.19 7.55
CA GLU A 327 5.55 -18.06 6.73
C GLU A 327 6.76 -18.61 7.49
N TYR A 328 7.30 -17.85 8.45
CA TYR A 328 8.35 -18.32 9.34
C TYR A 328 7.86 -19.46 10.24
N GLU A 329 6.67 -19.34 10.84
CA GLU A 329 6.07 -20.41 11.65
C GLU A 329 5.93 -21.72 10.86
N ILE A 330 5.56 -21.61 9.58
CA ILE A 330 5.51 -22.76 8.67
C ILE A 330 6.92 -23.31 8.40
N ALA A 331 7.89 -22.44 8.13
CA ALA A 331 9.25 -22.85 7.79
C ALA A 331 9.96 -23.58 8.94
N VAL A 332 9.72 -23.18 10.19
CA VAL A 332 10.28 -23.85 11.39
C VAL A 332 9.46 -25.05 11.88
N GLY A 333 8.30 -25.30 11.25
CA GLY A 333 7.46 -26.48 11.51
C GLY A 333 6.47 -26.33 12.65
N ASN A 334 6.18 -25.10 13.09
CA ASN A 334 5.15 -24.81 14.09
C ASN A 334 3.74 -24.87 13.47
N GLU A 335 3.62 -24.52 12.19
CA GLU A 335 2.36 -24.53 11.43
C GLU A 335 2.49 -25.39 10.15
N PRO A 336 1.39 -26.04 9.69
CA PRO A 336 1.38 -26.77 8.44
C PRO A 336 1.41 -25.83 7.22
N LEU A 337 1.93 -26.32 6.09
CA LEU A 337 2.09 -25.54 4.86
C LEU A 337 0.77 -24.99 4.30
N GLU A 338 -0.32 -25.71 4.56
CA GLU A 338 -1.68 -25.35 4.17
C GLU A 338 -2.21 -24.08 4.87
N ASN A 339 -1.58 -23.66 5.97
CA ASN A 339 -1.94 -22.44 6.71
C ASN A 339 -1.29 -21.18 6.11
N LEU A 340 -0.64 -21.27 4.95
CA LEU A 340 -0.04 -20.11 4.29
C LEU A 340 -1.13 -19.08 3.94
N SER A 341 -1.03 -17.91 4.56
CA SER A 341 -1.93 -16.76 4.34
C SER A 341 -1.15 -15.50 3.96
N PHE A 342 -1.85 -14.47 3.50
CA PHE A 342 -1.25 -13.16 3.34
C PHE A 342 -0.92 -12.55 4.72
N ASP A 343 0.10 -11.69 4.78
CA ASP A 343 0.48 -11.01 6.02
C ASP A 343 -0.20 -9.64 6.09
N THR A 344 -1.07 -9.48 7.07
CA THR A 344 -1.90 -8.29 7.28
C THR A 344 -1.61 -7.64 8.63
N PHE A 345 -1.90 -6.35 8.71
CA PHE A 345 -1.85 -5.55 9.93
C PHE A 345 -3.28 -5.37 10.42
N HIS A 346 -3.69 -6.18 11.39
CA HIS A 346 -4.96 -6.03 12.10
C HIS A 346 -4.70 -5.51 13.51
N GLY A 347 -5.39 -4.44 13.91
CA GLY A 347 -5.36 -3.93 15.29
C GLY A 347 -4.00 -3.41 15.79
N THR A 348 -2.92 -3.49 15.00
CA THR A 348 -1.58 -3.03 15.36
C THR A 348 -1.30 -1.63 14.83
N TRP A 349 -0.80 -0.78 15.73
CA TRP A 349 -0.15 0.50 15.46
C TRP A 349 1.34 0.43 15.76
#